data_AF-A0A0C5K837-F1
#
_entry.id   AF-A0A0C5K837-F1
#
_cell.length_a   1.000
_cell.length_b   1.000
_cell.length_c   1.000
_cell.angle_alpha   90.00
_cell.angle_beta   90.00
_cell.angle_gamma   90.00
#
_symmetry.space_group_name_H-M   'P 1'
#
loop_
_entity.id
_entity.type
_entity.pdbx_description
1 polymer ?
#
loop_
_entity_poly.entity_id
_entity_poly.type
_entity_poly.pdbx_seq_one_letter_code
_entity_poly.pdbx_strand_id
1 'polypeptide(L)'
;HYRDRIGLNLVGVEGGRAFFQAFDEFDRHSIILREAESAGFDRMAFKVAKDGDLDHFAERLLDLDVHVDVIPAGEDPGVGRKIRFNTPTGHVFDLYAEMQLSDTGPAVRNPDVWIAEPRGMRATRFDHCALNGIDISASAKIFVEALDFSVTEELVDESSGARLGIFLSCSNKAHDVAFLGYPENGRIHHVSFNLESWHDVGHAADIISRYDISLDIGPTRHGITRGQTIYFFDPS
;
A
#
# COMPACT_ATOMS: atom_id res chain seq x y z
N HIS A 1 -4.09 -17.80 -1.68
CA HIS A 1 -4.31 -16.77 -2.71
C HIS A 1 -3.07 -15.91 -2.92
N TYR A 2 -2.66 -15.08 -1.96
CA TYR A 2 -1.47 -14.20 -2.06
C TYR A 2 -0.16 -14.93 -2.42
N ARG A 3 0.16 -16.06 -1.79
CA ARG A 3 1.38 -16.84 -2.12
C ARG A 3 1.39 -17.39 -3.55
N ASP A 4 0.30 -18.05 -3.94
CA ASP A 4 0.29 -18.93 -5.12
C ASP A 4 -0.28 -18.25 -6.38
N ARG A 5 -1.16 -17.24 -6.22
CA ARG A 5 -1.83 -16.55 -7.33
C ARG A 5 -1.18 -15.20 -7.58
N ILE A 6 -1.07 -14.34 -6.57
CA ILE A 6 -0.32 -13.08 -6.70
C ILE A 6 1.18 -13.36 -6.89
N GLY A 7 1.69 -14.40 -6.22
CA GLY A 7 3.08 -14.84 -6.34
C GLY A 7 4.00 -14.38 -5.22
N LEU A 8 3.43 -13.92 -4.09
CA LEU A 8 4.22 -13.43 -2.97
C LEU A 8 4.97 -14.56 -2.25
N ASN A 9 6.06 -14.21 -1.58
CA ASN A 9 6.84 -15.07 -0.69
C ASN A 9 6.28 -14.97 0.73
N LEU A 10 5.99 -16.12 1.36
CA LEU A 10 5.67 -16.17 2.78
C LEU A 10 6.97 -16.00 3.56
N VAL A 11 7.03 -14.96 4.38
CA VAL A 11 8.21 -14.61 5.19
C VAL A 11 8.14 -15.28 6.55
N GLY A 12 6.94 -15.34 7.13
CA GLY A 12 6.72 -15.95 8.44
C GLY A 12 5.26 -15.86 8.87
N VAL A 13 4.93 -16.61 9.94
CA VAL A 13 3.64 -16.53 10.62
C VAL A 13 3.92 -16.32 12.10
N GLU A 14 3.48 -15.19 12.64
CA GLU A 14 3.77 -14.77 14.01
C GLU A 14 2.57 -14.07 14.63
N GLY A 15 2.15 -14.52 15.82
CA GLY A 15 1.01 -13.92 16.53
C GLY A 15 -0.31 -13.96 15.75
N GLY A 16 -0.56 -15.03 14.97
CA GLY A 16 -1.77 -15.17 14.14
C GLY A 16 -1.77 -14.30 12.87
N ARG A 17 -0.63 -13.68 12.53
CA ARG A 17 -0.46 -12.85 11.34
C ARG A 17 0.52 -13.52 10.37
N ALA A 18 0.21 -13.49 9.09
CA ALA A 18 1.07 -13.97 8.02
C ALA A 18 1.71 -12.80 7.27
N PHE A 19 3.03 -12.83 7.14
CA PHE A 19 3.83 -11.74 6.57
C PHE A 19 4.30 -12.15 5.19
N PHE A 20 4.06 -11.31 4.20
CA PHE A 20 4.44 -11.58 2.82
C PHE A 20 5.23 -10.44 2.21
N GLN A 21 6.06 -10.83 1.25
CA GLN A 21 6.92 -9.97 0.48
C GLN A 21 6.77 -10.34 -1.00
N ALA A 22 6.78 -9.35 -1.89
CA ALA A 22 6.94 -9.59 -3.31
C ALA A 22 8.40 -9.99 -3.64
N PHE A 23 8.65 -10.47 -4.86
CA PHE A 23 9.97 -11.08 -5.14
C PHE A 23 11.12 -10.07 -5.26
N ASP A 24 10.84 -8.79 -5.49
CA ASP A 24 11.84 -7.75 -5.76
C ASP A 24 11.87 -6.64 -4.69
N GLU A 25 11.52 -6.97 -3.44
CA GLU A 25 11.53 -6.02 -2.32
C GLU A 25 12.76 -6.19 -1.43
N PHE A 26 13.35 -5.10 -0.94
CA PHE A 26 14.46 -5.18 0.01
C PHE A 26 14.00 -5.48 1.43
N ASP A 27 12.89 -4.89 1.85
CA ASP A 27 12.38 -5.03 3.21
C ASP A 27 11.71 -6.38 3.43
N ARG A 28 11.70 -6.82 4.69
CA ARG A 28 11.27 -8.17 5.10
C ARG A 28 9.85 -8.52 4.65
N HIS A 29 8.93 -7.58 4.58
CA HIS A 29 7.55 -7.78 4.14
C HIS A 29 6.90 -6.46 3.74
N SER A 30 5.87 -6.52 2.92
CA SER A 30 5.08 -5.36 2.47
C SER A 30 3.57 -5.54 2.66
N ILE A 31 3.11 -6.75 2.96
CA ILE A 31 1.73 -7.02 3.34
C ILE A 31 1.66 -7.98 4.52
N ILE A 32 0.76 -7.66 5.45
CA ILE A 32 0.45 -8.47 6.62
C ILE A 32 -1.01 -8.88 6.50
N LEU A 33 -1.27 -10.19 6.56
CA LEU A 33 -2.61 -10.74 6.60
C LEU A 33 -2.87 -11.25 8.01
N ARG A 34 -4.06 -10.99 8.55
CA ARG A 34 -4.51 -11.58 9.80
C ARG A 34 -5.92 -12.12 9.66
N GLU A 35 -6.23 -13.11 10.46
CA GLU A 35 -7.61 -13.59 10.58
C GLU A 35 -8.48 -12.55 11.31
N ALA A 36 -9.70 -12.39 10.82
CA ALA A 36 -10.71 -11.46 11.35
C ALA A 36 -12.11 -12.00 11.05
N GLU A 37 -13.11 -11.54 11.80
CA GLU A 37 -14.53 -11.92 11.57
C GLU A 37 -15.10 -11.36 10.26
N SER A 38 -14.49 -10.29 9.73
CA SER A 38 -14.88 -9.66 8.47
C SER A 38 -13.65 -9.09 7.75
N ALA A 39 -13.70 -9.06 6.41
CA ALA A 39 -12.72 -8.36 5.60
C ALA A 39 -12.60 -6.88 6.00
N GLY A 40 -11.40 -6.31 5.90
CA GLY A 40 -11.14 -4.95 6.30
C GLY A 40 -9.68 -4.53 6.14
N PHE A 41 -9.37 -3.37 6.71
CA PHE A 41 -8.05 -2.77 6.65
C PHE A 41 -7.68 -2.25 8.04
N ASP A 42 -6.54 -2.73 8.56
CA ASP A 42 -6.07 -2.30 9.88
C ASP A 42 -5.24 -1.03 9.79
N ARG A 43 -4.23 -1.03 8.93
CA ARG A 43 -3.29 0.10 8.76
C ARG A 43 -2.47 -0.03 7.48
N MET A 44 -1.93 1.10 7.04
CA MET A 44 -0.87 1.19 6.01
C MET A 44 0.35 1.87 6.62
N ALA A 45 1.54 1.54 6.14
CA ALA A 45 2.77 2.10 6.67
C ALA A 45 3.64 2.73 5.57
N PHE A 46 4.33 3.82 5.91
CA PHE A 46 5.34 4.43 5.05
C PHE A 46 6.71 4.38 5.72
N LYS A 47 7.73 4.08 4.91
CA LYS A 47 9.12 4.09 5.36
C LYS A 47 9.71 5.49 5.22
N VAL A 48 10.20 6.06 6.31
CA VAL A 48 10.93 7.34 6.32
C VAL A 48 12.43 7.10 6.07
N ALA A 49 13.17 8.15 5.72
CA ALA A 49 14.57 8.00 5.29
C ALA A 49 15.53 7.64 6.45
N LYS A 50 15.27 8.16 7.66
CA LYS A 50 16.06 7.88 8.87
C LYS A 50 15.19 7.89 10.12
N ASP A 51 15.64 7.25 11.19
CA ASP A 51 14.89 7.15 12.46
C ASP A 51 14.51 8.52 13.03
N GLY A 52 15.39 9.53 12.94
CA GLY A 52 15.10 10.89 13.40
C GLY A 52 13.98 11.61 12.63
N ASP A 53 13.59 11.13 11.44
CA ASP A 53 12.45 11.70 10.71
C ASP A 53 11.12 11.32 11.38
N LEU A 54 11.08 10.25 12.18
CA LEU A 54 9.90 9.88 12.95
C LEU A 54 9.53 10.98 13.95
N ASP A 55 10.53 11.51 14.66
CA ASP A 55 10.31 12.60 15.62
C ASP A 55 9.94 13.90 14.89
N HIS A 56 10.60 14.18 13.75
CA HIS A 56 10.27 15.34 12.92
C HIS A 56 8.83 15.33 12.40
N PHE A 57 8.36 14.21 11.87
CA PHE A 57 7.00 14.10 11.38
C PHE A 57 5.98 14.02 12.51
N ALA A 58 6.32 13.45 13.67
CA ALA A 58 5.46 13.51 14.85
C ALA A 58 5.19 14.96 15.27
N GLU A 59 6.20 15.82 15.32
CA GLU A 59 6.04 17.24 15.63
C GLU A 59 5.10 17.94 14.64
N ARG A 60 5.29 17.72 13.33
CA ARG A 60 4.43 18.32 12.30
C ARG A 60 2.99 17.82 12.32
N LEU A 61 2.79 16.55 12.67
CA LEU A 61 1.43 16.00 12.86
C LEU A 61 0.75 16.66 14.06
N LEU A 62 1.47 16.83 15.18
CA LEU A 62 0.95 17.51 16.37
C LEU A 62 0.63 18.99 16.10
N ASP A 63 1.43 19.68 15.29
CA ASP A 63 1.16 21.07 14.86
C ASP A 63 -0.13 21.20 14.03
N LEU A 64 -0.62 20.10 13.45
CA LEU A 64 -1.91 20.01 12.75
C LEU A 64 -3.04 19.44 13.62
N ASP A 65 -2.85 19.38 14.95
CA ASP A 65 -3.76 18.79 15.92
C ASP A 65 -4.07 17.29 15.65
N VAL A 66 -3.15 16.57 14.99
CA VAL A 66 -3.25 15.13 14.79
C VAL A 66 -2.61 14.40 15.96
N HIS A 67 -3.36 13.54 16.64
CA HIS A 67 -2.82 12.68 17.70
C HIS A 67 -1.81 11.68 17.14
N VAL A 68 -0.69 11.51 17.85
CA VAL A 68 0.39 10.60 17.48
C VAL A 68 0.72 9.66 18.64
N ASP A 69 0.66 8.35 18.38
CA ASP A 69 1.15 7.32 19.29
C ASP A 69 2.58 6.91 18.91
N VAL A 70 3.44 6.73 19.92
CA VAL A 70 4.77 6.15 19.72
C VAL A 70 4.70 4.65 20.02
N ILE A 71 5.01 3.86 19.02
CA ILE A 71 4.98 2.40 19.08
C ILE A 71 6.42 1.87 19.23
N PRO A 72 6.71 1.05 20.25
CA PRO A 72 8.04 0.48 20.44
C PRO A 72 8.39 -0.50 19.31
N ALA A 73 9.70 -0.69 19.10
CA ALA A 73 10.19 -1.69 18.15
C ALA A 73 9.68 -3.09 18.51
N GLY A 74 9.43 -3.91 17.47
CA GLY A 74 9.00 -5.31 17.64
C GLY A 74 7.49 -5.54 17.78
N GLU A 75 6.64 -4.51 17.66
CA GLU A 75 5.18 -4.74 17.48
C GLU A 75 4.93 -5.61 16.23
N ASP A 76 5.65 -5.30 15.15
CA ASP A 76 5.76 -6.14 13.96
C ASP A 76 7.16 -6.78 13.90
N PRO A 77 7.26 -8.09 13.61
CA PRO A 77 8.53 -8.80 13.55
C PRO A 77 9.51 -8.16 12.57
N GLY A 78 10.69 -7.81 13.10
CA GLY A 78 11.75 -7.21 12.31
C GLY A 78 11.53 -5.75 11.94
N VAL A 79 10.52 -5.07 12.49
CA VAL A 79 10.29 -3.63 12.29
C VAL A 79 10.75 -2.86 13.53
N GLY A 80 11.43 -1.74 13.30
CA GLY A 80 11.87 -0.80 14.33
C GLY A 80 10.70 -0.07 15.01
N ARG A 81 11.02 0.98 15.77
CA ARG A 81 9.99 1.83 16.36
C ARG A 81 9.18 2.52 15.27
N LYS A 82 7.96 2.92 15.63
CA LYS A 82 7.05 3.61 14.71
C LYS A 82 6.36 4.76 15.39
N ILE A 83 5.85 5.68 14.61
CA ILE A 83 4.77 6.56 15.05
C ILE A 83 3.47 6.16 14.34
N ARG A 84 2.34 6.29 15.02
CA ARG A 84 1.02 5.93 14.51
C ARG A 84 0.07 7.10 14.63
N PHE A 85 -0.72 7.35 13.59
CA PHE A 85 -1.72 8.41 13.56
C PHE A 85 -2.93 7.98 12.72
N ASN A 86 -4.04 8.71 12.88
CA ASN A 86 -5.27 8.45 12.14
C ASN A 86 -5.60 9.64 11.22
N THR A 87 -6.30 9.36 10.12
CA THR A 87 -6.88 10.39 9.26
C THR A 87 -8.37 10.61 9.53
N PRO A 88 -8.94 11.76 9.12
CA PRO A 88 -10.39 12.02 9.17
C PRO A 88 -11.25 10.98 8.43
N THR A 89 -10.69 10.30 7.43
CA THR A 89 -11.35 9.17 6.76
C THR A 89 -11.35 7.88 7.57
N GLY A 90 -10.82 7.88 8.80
CA GLY A 90 -10.83 6.74 9.73
C GLY A 90 -9.72 5.72 9.52
N HIS A 91 -8.75 6.00 8.65
CA HIS A 91 -7.64 5.09 8.37
C HIS A 91 -6.48 5.33 9.33
N VAL A 92 -5.81 4.24 9.70
CA VAL A 92 -4.62 4.27 10.56
C VAL A 92 -3.36 4.17 9.70
N PHE A 93 -2.37 4.99 10.02
CA PHE A 93 -1.08 5.01 9.34
C PHE A 93 0.07 4.87 10.33
N ASP A 94 1.07 4.06 9.97
CA ASP A 94 2.35 3.98 10.66
C ASP A 94 3.44 4.67 9.83
N LEU A 95 4.36 5.39 10.48
CA LEU A 95 5.67 5.71 9.91
C LEU A 95 6.75 4.90 10.63
N TYR A 96 7.67 4.31 9.88
CA TYR A 96 8.81 3.57 10.42
C TYR A 96 10.08 3.89 9.61
N ALA A 97 11.26 3.74 10.22
CA ALA A 97 12.53 3.96 9.50
C ALA A 97 13.26 2.64 9.21
N GLU A 98 13.23 1.73 10.18
CA GLU A 98 14.04 0.52 10.16
C GLU A 98 13.19 -0.73 10.00
N MET A 99 13.65 -1.62 9.14
CA MET A 99 13.08 -2.94 8.96
C MET A 99 14.20 -3.90 8.58
N GLN A 100 14.11 -5.15 9.04
CA GLN A 100 14.98 -6.22 8.59
C GLN A 100 14.85 -6.38 7.07
N LEU A 101 15.96 -6.74 6.42
CA LEU A 101 15.94 -7.07 5.00
C LEU A 101 15.34 -8.45 4.78
N SER A 102 14.78 -8.67 3.59
CA SER A 102 14.34 -9.98 3.17
C SER A 102 15.52 -10.91 2.88
N ASP A 103 15.40 -12.16 3.31
CA ASP A 103 16.36 -13.23 3.02
C ASP A 103 16.43 -13.55 1.51
N THR A 104 15.36 -13.24 0.76
CA THR A 104 15.25 -13.43 -0.70
C THR A 104 15.07 -12.11 -1.44
N GLY A 105 15.42 -10.97 -0.83
CA GLY A 105 15.37 -9.66 -1.48
C GLY A 105 16.45 -9.49 -2.56
N PRO A 106 16.44 -8.38 -3.32
CA PRO A 106 17.37 -8.17 -4.42
C PRO A 106 18.84 -8.23 -3.97
N ALA A 107 19.67 -8.93 -4.74
CA ALA A 107 21.10 -8.97 -4.49
C ALA A 107 21.78 -7.64 -4.86
N VAL A 108 22.71 -7.17 -4.03
CA VAL A 108 23.43 -5.90 -4.27
C VAL A 108 24.83 -6.09 -4.85
N ARG A 109 25.26 -7.34 -5.06
CA ARG A 109 26.59 -7.68 -5.58
C ARG A 109 26.46 -8.76 -6.65
N ASN A 110 26.81 -8.41 -7.90
CA ASN A 110 26.66 -9.28 -9.08
C ASN A 110 25.29 -9.96 -9.14
N PRO A 111 24.18 -9.19 -9.17
CA PRO A 111 22.85 -9.76 -9.10
C PRO A 111 22.48 -10.55 -10.36
N ASP A 112 21.85 -11.70 -10.15
CA ASP A 112 20.93 -12.27 -11.13
C ASP A 112 19.62 -11.47 -11.14
N VAL A 113 18.77 -11.68 -12.15
CA VAL A 113 17.48 -10.96 -12.27
C VAL A 113 16.55 -11.28 -11.09
N TRP A 114 16.69 -12.46 -10.50
CA TRP A 114 15.99 -12.89 -9.29
C TRP A 114 16.77 -14.00 -8.59
N ILE A 115 16.69 -14.04 -7.25
CA ILE A 115 17.29 -15.13 -6.45
C ILE A 115 16.49 -16.43 -6.59
N ALA A 116 15.16 -16.32 -6.70
CA ALA A 116 14.25 -17.42 -6.94
C ALA A 116 13.24 -17.02 -8.01
N GLU A 117 12.86 -17.96 -8.88
CA GLU A 117 11.96 -17.68 -10.00
C GLU A 117 10.59 -17.14 -9.50
N PRO A 118 10.12 -16.00 -10.03
CA PRO A 118 8.82 -15.42 -9.67
C PRO A 118 7.65 -16.34 -10.04
N ARG A 119 6.70 -16.48 -9.10
CA ARG A 119 5.50 -17.33 -9.23
C ARG A 119 4.25 -16.49 -9.51
N GLY A 120 3.16 -17.17 -9.86
CA GLY A 120 1.84 -16.55 -9.97
C GLY A 120 1.84 -15.38 -10.96
N MET A 121 1.21 -14.27 -10.58
CA MET A 121 1.14 -13.03 -11.34
C MET A 121 2.48 -12.30 -11.41
N ARG A 122 3.50 -12.74 -10.66
CA ARG A 122 4.84 -12.15 -10.62
C ARG A 122 4.79 -10.69 -10.14
N ALA A 123 4.04 -10.44 -9.07
CA ALA A 123 4.08 -9.16 -8.36
C ALA A 123 5.51 -8.82 -7.94
N THR A 124 6.00 -7.66 -8.38
CA THR A 124 7.39 -7.20 -8.14
C THR A 124 7.53 -6.56 -6.76
N ARG A 125 6.59 -5.70 -6.38
CA ARG A 125 6.51 -4.98 -5.10
C ARG A 125 5.09 -4.55 -4.79
N PHE A 126 4.80 -4.26 -3.53
CA PHE A 126 3.67 -3.43 -3.13
C PHE A 126 3.74 -2.08 -3.84
N ASP A 127 2.60 -1.60 -4.32
CA ASP A 127 2.53 -0.35 -5.07
C ASP A 127 1.82 0.76 -4.30
N HIS A 128 0.55 0.58 -3.96
CA HIS A 128 -0.22 1.61 -3.25
C HIS A 128 -1.49 1.04 -2.63
N CYS A 129 -2.12 1.84 -1.77
CA CYS A 129 -3.51 1.65 -1.37
C CYS A 129 -4.38 2.79 -1.91
N ALA A 130 -5.61 2.47 -2.28
CA ALA A 130 -6.68 3.45 -2.39
C ALA A 130 -7.69 3.23 -1.26
N LEU A 131 -8.08 4.33 -0.64
CA LEU A 131 -8.83 4.35 0.61
C LEU A 131 -10.10 5.20 0.43
N ASN A 132 -11.21 4.71 0.95
CA ASN A 132 -12.54 5.28 0.79
C ASN A 132 -12.96 6.00 2.07
N GLY A 133 -13.47 7.21 1.94
CA GLY A 133 -14.06 7.92 3.08
C GLY A 133 -14.74 9.23 2.70
N ILE A 134 -15.25 9.92 3.73
CA ILE A 134 -16.09 11.11 3.55
C ILE A 134 -15.20 12.34 3.31
N ASP A 135 -14.39 12.72 4.30
CA ASP A 135 -13.54 13.92 4.21
C ASP A 135 -12.13 13.58 3.68
N ILE A 136 -12.09 13.28 2.37
CA ILE A 136 -10.85 12.95 1.67
C ILE A 136 -9.88 14.14 1.61
N SER A 137 -10.40 15.37 1.62
CA SER A 137 -9.59 16.59 1.54
C SER A 137 -8.85 16.84 2.85
N ALA A 138 -9.51 16.69 3.99
CA ALA A 138 -8.85 16.80 5.29
C ALA A 138 -7.83 15.68 5.51
N SER A 139 -8.10 14.47 5.01
CA SER A 139 -7.10 13.38 5.02
C SER A 139 -5.90 13.72 4.17
N ALA A 140 -6.10 14.16 2.91
CA ALA A 140 -5.01 14.54 2.03
C ALA A 140 -4.17 15.71 2.57
N LYS A 141 -4.80 16.67 3.25
CA LYS A 141 -4.12 17.80 3.89
C LYS A 141 -3.02 17.34 4.85
N ILE A 142 -3.27 16.32 5.66
CA ILE A 142 -2.26 15.76 6.60
C ILE A 142 -1.03 15.27 5.84
N PHE A 143 -1.22 14.56 4.74
CA PHE A 143 -0.10 14.03 3.94
C PHE A 143 0.73 15.15 3.30
N VAL A 144 0.06 16.19 2.80
CA VAL A 144 0.74 17.32 2.16
C VAL A 144 1.47 18.18 3.18
N GLU A 145 0.78 18.60 4.25
CA GLU A 145 1.30 19.58 5.19
C GLU A 145 2.23 18.99 6.25
N ALA A 146 2.00 17.74 6.69
CA ALA A 146 2.86 17.09 7.68
C ALA A 146 3.90 16.16 7.04
N LEU A 147 3.59 15.47 5.94
CA LEU A 147 4.42 14.35 5.44
C LEU A 147 5.10 14.62 4.09
N ASP A 148 5.03 15.85 3.58
CA ASP A 148 5.66 16.30 2.33
C ASP A 148 5.18 15.58 1.05
N PHE A 149 4.00 14.96 1.08
CA PHE A 149 3.40 14.41 -0.14
C PHE A 149 2.96 15.54 -1.06
N SER A 150 2.99 15.25 -2.37
CA SER A 150 2.43 16.12 -3.40
C SER A 150 1.15 15.51 -3.94
N VAL A 151 0.13 16.34 -4.16
CA VAL A 151 -1.04 15.97 -4.96
C VAL A 151 -0.61 15.91 -6.41
N THR A 152 -0.69 14.73 -7.02
CA THR A 152 -0.28 14.50 -8.41
C THR A 152 -1.44 14.69 -9.37
N GLU A 153 -2.61 14.14 -9.02
CA GLU A 153 -3.84 14.20 -9.81
C GLU A 153 -5.07 14.27 -8.89
N GLU A 154 -6.15 14.88 -9.37
CA GLU A 154 -7.43 14.98 -8.67
C GLU A 154 -8.58 14.67 -9.62
N LEU A 155 -9.62 14.01 -9.11
CA LEU A 155 -10.93 13.91 -9.74
C LEU A 155 -11.87 14.91 -9.05
N VAL A 156 -12.38 15.87 -9.81
CA VAL A 156 -13.27 16.93 -9.31
C VAL A 156 -14.56 16.90 -10.11
N ASP A 157 -15.68 16.93 -9.39
CA ASP A 157 -16.98 17.11 -10.02
C ASP A 157 -17.09 18.55 -10.57
N GLU A 158 -17.30 18.68 -11.88
CA GLU A 158 -17.31 19.99 -12.56
C GLU A 158 -18.44 20.89 -12.05
N SER A 159 -19.57 20.31 -11.65
CA SER A 159 -20.77 21.06 -11.27
C SER A 159 -20.71 21.62 -9.85
N SER A 160 -20.25 20.81 -8.90
CA SER A 160 -20.22 21.12 -7.47
C SER A 160 -18.85 21.58 -6.99
N GLY A 161 -17.79 21.33 -7.76
CA GLY A 161 -16.40 21.51 -7.33
C GLY A 161 -15.95 20.51 -6.27
N ALA A 162 -16.77 19.49 -5.98
CA ALA A 162 -16.44 18.48 -4.97
C ALA A 162 -15.29 17.60 -5.47
N ARG A 163 -14.28 17.40 -4.61
CA ARG A 163 -13.22 16.41 -4.86
C ARG A 163 -13.79 15.02 -4.63
N LEU A 164 -13.72 14.19 -5.66
CA LEU A 164 -14.16 12.79 -5.65
C LEU A 164 -12.97 11.81 -5.53
N GLY A 165 -11.76 12.26 -5.85
CA GLY A 165 -10.54 11.49 -5.70
C GLY A 165 -9.31 12.37 -5.63
N ILE A 166 -8.37 12.03 -4.76
CA ILE A 166 -7.10 12.74 -4.57
C ILE A 166 -5.97 11.70 -4.57
N PHE A 167 -5.01 11.87 -5.47
CA PHE A 167 -3.87 10.98 -5.64
C PHE A 167 -2.61 11.68 -5.12
N LEU A 168 -1.90 11.03 -4.19
CA LEU A 168 -0.77 11.61 -3.46
C LEU A 168 0.49 10.78 -3.65
N SER A 169 1.62 11.44 -3.85
CA SER A 169 2.93 10.79 -4.01
C SER A 169 3.97 11.46 -3.15
N CYS A 170 4.87 10.68 -2.56
CA CYS A 170 6.10 11.17 -1.93
C CYS A 170 7.34 10.74 -2.74
N SER A 171 7.12 10.29 -3.97
CA SER A 171 8.14 9.75 -4.87
C SER A 171 7.90 10.23 -6.30
N ASN A 172 8.56 9.58 -7.28
CA ASN A 172 8.32 9.83 -8.71
C ASN A 172 7.19 8.98 -9.29
N LYS A 173 6.42 8.27 -8.45
CA LYS A 173 5.25 7.49 -8.87
C LYS A 173 4.05 8.39 -9.08
N ALA A 174 3.07 7.90 -9.84
CA ALA A 174 1.79 8.57 -10.01
C ALA A 174 1.10 8.79 -8.65
N HIS A 175 1.14 7.79 -7.77
CA HIS A 175 0.73 7.92 -6.38
C HIS A 175 1.27 6.77 -5.52
N ASP A 176 1.41 7.04 -4.24
CA ASP A 176 1.72 6.11 -3.17
C ASP A 176 0.47 5.80 -2.31
N VAL A 177 -0.48 6.75 -2.24
CA VAL A 177 -1.80 6.57 -1.63
C VAL A 177 -2.84 7.41 -2.39
N ALA A 178 -4.07 6.91 -2.46
CA ALA A 178 -5.21 7.67 -2.97
C ALA A 178 -6.36 7.69 -1.96
N PHE A 179 -7.05 8.82 -1.87
CA PHE A 179 -8.30 8.95 -1.13
C PHE A 179 -9.45 9.17 -2.11
N LEU A 180 -10.48 8.33 -2.03
CA LEU A 180 -11.63 8.35 -2.93
C LEU A 180 -12.90 8.60 -2.11
N GLY A 181 -13.78 9.46 -2.62
CA GLY A 181 -15.00 9.85 -1.94
C GLY A 181 -15.95 8.67 -1.77
N TYR A 182 -16.41 8.44 -0.54
CA TYR A 182 -17.35 7.37 -0.22
C TYR A 182 -18.28 7.79 0.93
N PRO A 183 -19.53 7.28 1.00
CA PRO A 183 -20.48 7.65 2.07
C PRO A 183 -20.08 7.21 3.48
N GLU A 184 -19.08 6.33 3.62
CA GLU A 184 -18.65 5.75 4.90
C GLU A 184 -17.13 5.86 5.08
N ASN A 185 -16.68 6.14 6.30
CA ASN A 185 -15.26 6.16 6.66
C ASN A 185 -14.70 4.74 6.89
N GLY A 186 -13.38 4.61 6.82
CA GLY A 186 -12.62 3.42 7.19
C GLY A 186 -12.77 2.26 6.20
N ARG A 187 -13.17 2.54 4.96
CA ARG A 187 -13.33 1.54 3.91
C ARG A 187 -12.06 1.48 3.06
N ILE A 188 -11.60 0.29 2.76
CA ILE A 188 -10.54 0.10 1.77
C ILE A 188 -11.17 -0.02 0.38
N HIS A 189 -10.60 0.68 -0.62
CA HIS A 189 -10.98 0.47 -2.01
C HIS A 189 -10.15 -0.66 -2.64
N HIS A 190 -8.83 -0.60 -2.54
CA HIS A 190 -7.95 -1.67 -3.00
C HIS A 190 -6.52 -1.56 -2.44
N VAL A 191 -5.83 -2.69 -2.45
CA VAL A 191 -4.37 -2.80 -2.34
C VAL A 191 -3.82 -3.19 -3.70
N SER A 192 -2.75 -2.54 -4.14
CA SER A 192 -2.13 -2.77 -5.45
C SER A 192 -0.72 -3.34 -5.32
N PHE A 193 -0.37 -4.22 -6.25
CA PHE A 193 0.98 -4.73 -6.46
C PHE A 193 1.43 -4.40 -7.89
N ASN A 194 2.69 -3.99 -8.03
CA ASN A 194 3.25 -3.60 -9.31
C ASN A 194 3.57 -4.81 -10.19
N LEU A 195 3.16 -4.73 -11.45
CA LEU A 195 3.57 -5.63 -12.53
C LEU A 195 4.42 -4.83 -13.53
N GLU A 196 5.41 -5.48 -14.15
CA GLU A 196 6.43 -4.78 -14.94
C GLU A 196 5.88 -4.24 -16.28
N SER A 197 4.92 -4.94 -16.88
CA SER A 197 4.43 -4.60 -18.22
C SER A 197 2.95 -4.91 -18.44
N TRP A 198 2.40 -4.37 -19.54
CA TRP A 198 1.06 -4.73 -20.02
C TRP A 198 0.91 -6.23 -20.31
N HIS A 199 1.99 -6.87 -20.75
CA HIS A 199 2.00 -8.31 -20.96
C HIS A 199 1.82 -9.06 -19.64
N ASP A 200 2.44 -8.58 -18.55
CA ASP A 200 2.29 -9.19 -17.23
C ASP A 200 0.89 -8.99 -16.65
N VAL A 201 0.24 -7.86 -16.95
CA VAL A 201 -1.20 -7.66 -16.66
C VAL A 201 -2.05 -8.69 -17.43
N GLY A 202 -1.72 -8.97 -18.69
CA GLY A 202 -2.36 -10.04 -19.47
C GLY A 202 -2.16 -11.43 -18.86
N HIS A 203 -0.93 -11.76 -18.45
CA HIS A 203 -0.61 -12.99 -17.73
C HIS A 203 -1.38 -13.11 -16.41
N ALA A 204 -1.58 -12.00 -15.69
CA ALA A 204 -2.42 -11.99 -14.50
C ALA A 204 -3.91 -12.30 -14.83
N ALA A 205 -4.42 -11.80 -15.95
CA ALA A 205 -5.77 -12.13 -16.43
C ALA A 205 -5.92 -13.63 -16.76
N ASP A 206 -4.89 -14.26 -17.36
CA ASP A 206 -4.88 -15.70 -17.61
C ASP A 206 -4.98 -16.51 -16.30
N ILE A 207 -4.27 -16.07 -15.25
CA ILE A 207 -4.34 -16.69 -13.92
C ILE A 207 -5.73 -16.51 -13.31
N ILE A 208 -6.30 -15.30 -13.38
CA ILE A 208 -7.66 -15.02 -12.86
C ILE A 208 -8.68 -15.93 -13.52
N SER A 209 -8.65 -16.04 -14.85
CA SER A 209 -9.51 -16.92 -15.63
C SER A 209 -9.29 -18.40 -15.30
N ARG A 210 -8.04 -18.84 -15.22
CA ARG A 210 -7.70 -20.26 -14.97
C ARG A 210 -8.18 -20.77 -13.62
N TYR A 211 -8.28 -19.91 -12.62
CA TYR A 211 -8.60 -20.27 -11.24
C TYR A 211 -9.95 -19.71 -10.77
N ASP A 212 -10.80 -19.24 -11.68
CA ASP A 212 -12.12 -18.69 -11.39
C ASP A 212 -12.09 -17.60 -10.28
N ILE A 213 -11.07 -16.75 -10.31
CA ILE A 213 -10.94 -15.62 -9.37
C ILE A 213 -11.96 -14.55 -9.76
N SER A 214 -12.69 -14.02 -8.79
CA SER A 214 -13.75 -13.04 -9.03
C SER A 214 -13.17 -11.74 -9.59
N LEU A 215 -13.31 -11.54 -10.90
CA LEU A 215 -12.89 -10.34 -11.59
C LEU A 215 -13.86 -9.19 -11.30
N ASP A 216 -13.32 -8.00 -11.04
CA ASP A 216 -14.10 -6.76 -10.95
C ASP A 216 -14.09 -6.04 -12.30
N ILE A 217 -12.90 -5.58 -12.72
CA ILE A 217 -12.72 -4.87 -14.00
C ILE A 217 -11.31 -5.08 -14.57
N GLY A 218 -11.24 -5.15 -15.90
CA GLY A 218 -10.00 -5.14 -16.67
C GLY A 218 -9.61 -6.48 -17.29
N PRO A 219 -8.42 -6.58 -17.93
CA PRO A 219 -7.39 -5.55 -18.03
C PRO A 219 -7.86 -4.23 -18.65
N THR A 220 -7.45 -3.09 -18.09
CA THR A 220 -7.76 -1.75 -18.61
C THR A 220 -6.61 -0.77 -18.38
N ARG A 221 -6.74 0.44 -18.92
CA ARG A 221 -5.83 1.55 -18.66
C ARG A 221 -6.62 2.78 -18.21
N HIS A 222 -6.23 3.32 -17.06
CA HIS A 222 -6.82 4.55 -16.55
C HIS A 222 -6.35 5.78 -17.32
N GLY A 223 -7.22 6.79 -17.43
CA GLY A 223 -6.80 8.14 -17.82
C GLY A 223 -6.01 8.81 -16.70
N ILE A 224 -6.62 8.86 -15.51
CA ILE A 224 -5.99 9.30 -14.26
C ILE A 224 -4.87 8.31 -13.91
N THR A 225 -3.70 8.81 -13.52
CA THR A 225 -2.46 8.05 -13.22
C THR A 225 -1.85 7.27 -14.38
N ARG A 226 -2.57 7.13 -15.51
CA ARG A 226 -2.19 6.38 -16.71
C ARG A 226 -1.92 4.89 -16.46
N GLY A 227 -2.32 4.39 -15.29
CA GLY A 227 -2.04 3.05 -14.80
C GLY A 227 -2.66 1.96 -15.68
N GLN A 228 -1.87 0.94 -15.98
CA GLN A 228 -2.29 -0.30 -16.61
C GLN A 228 -2.66 -1.29 -15.52
N THR A 229 -3.89 -1.78 -15.50
CA THR A 229 -4.44 -2.41 -14.30
C THR A 229 -5.44 -3.52 -14.60
N ILE A 230 -5.62 -4.40 -13.63
CA ILE A 230 -6.69 -5.39 -13.53
C ILE A 230 -7.09 -5.48 -12.06
N TYR A 231 -8.40 -5.46 -11.79
CA TYR A 231 -8.96 -5.54 -10.45
C TYR A 231 -9.76 -6.84 -10.29
N PHE A 232 -9.59 -7.46 -9.14
CA PHE A 232 -10.28 -8.69 -8.75
C PHE A 232 -10.41 -8.72 -7.24
N PHE A 233 -11.32 -9.55 -6.74
CA PHE A 233 -11.51 -9.78 -5.31
C PHE A 233 -10.64 -10.95 -4.86
N ASP A 234 -9.97 -10.77 -3.73
CA ASP A 234 -9.35 -11.88 -3.03
C ASP A 234 -10.46 -12.76 -2.37
N PRO A 235 -10.13 -13.87 -1.70
CA PRO A 235 -11.14 -14.79 -1.16
C PRO A 235 -11.90 -14.28 0.08
N SER A 236 -11.65 -13.06 0.56
CA SER A 236 -12.23 -12.52 1.79
C SER A 236 -13.65 -11.98 1.63
#